data_AF-L8M0R3-F1
#
_entry.id   AF-L8M0R3-F1
#
_cell.length_a   1.000
_cell.length_b   1.000
_cell.length_c   1.000
_cell.angle_alpha   90.00
_cell.angle_beta   90.00
_cell.angle_gamma   90.00
#
_symmetry.space_group_name_H-M   'P 1'
#
loop_
_entity.id
_entity.type
_entity.pdbx_description
1 polymer ?
#
loop_
_entity_poly.entity_id
_entity_poly.type
_entity_poly.pdbx_seq_one_letter_code
_entity_poly.pdbx_strand_id
1 'polypeptide(L)'
;MLYQENSIDTVNIEGKDPNFARQEIVSNSINLTSDIQKQLDSFKDYILESKKIPLTDFIVIDKGLVLENIEQLKANLPSALAIANEVLQQKQEIIDKAEDYARKSLLSAEQKAEKILQDSVIIRQAELRAAQIQQNAEEECAQLLQTTQEEIERLRELTAIEYEEIQKGADTYATNVLSDLEGQLVQMLEVTRNGRQQLDPLRQSNE
;
A
#
# COMPACT_ATOMS: atom_id res chain seq x y z
N MET A 1 16.06 -35.70 29.40
CA MET A 1 15.14 -36.67 28.80
C MET A 1 14.59 -36.07 27.53
N LEU A 2 15.02 -36.60 26.39
CA LEU A 2 14.50 -36.28 25.06
C LEU A 2 13.37 -37.28 24.79
N TYR A 3 12.15 -36.80 24.58
CA TYR A 3 11.09 -37.62 23.99
C TYR A 3 11.08 -37.35 22.49
N GLN A 4 11.59 -38.33 21.76
CA GLN A 4 11.52 -38.42 20.31
C GLN A 4 10.29 -39.28 20.03
N GLU A 5 9.16 -38.64 19.69
CA GLU A 5 7.95 -39.35 19.28
C GLU A 5 7.93 -39.49 17.76
N ASN A 6 7.66 -40.72 17.34
CA ASN A 6 7.82 -41.26 16.01
C ASN A 6 7.01 -40.52 14.94
N SER A 7 7.67 -40.31 13.79
CA SER A 7 7.00 -40.19 12.48
C SER A 7 6.08 -41.39 12.28
N ILE A 8 4.77 -41.15 12.35
CA ILE A 8 3.81 -42.04 11.73
C ILE A 8 3.62 -41.48 10.33
N ASP A 9 4.16 -42.20 9.35
CA ASP A 9 3.87 -42.00 7.94
C ASP A 9 2.35 -41.95 7.77
N THR A 10 1.85 -40.75 7.46
CA THR A 10 0.50 -40.59 6.95
C THR A 10 0.44 -41.34 5.63
N VAL A 11 -0.10 -42.56 5.67
CA VAL A 11 -0.46 -43.32 4.48
C VAL A 11 -1.37 -42.42 3.66
N ASN A 12 -0.78 -41.93 2.58
CA ASN A 12 -1.39 -41.11 1.57
C ASN A 12 -2.57 -41.91 0.99
N ILE A 13 -3.80 -41.48 1.30
CA ILE A 13 -5.02 -41.93 0.63
C ILE A 13 -5.45 -40.85 -0.38
N GLU A 14 -4.50 -40.28 -1.13
CA GLU A 14 -4.78 -39.67 -2.43
C GLU A 14 -5.08 -40.77 -3.43
N GLY A 15 -6.24 -40.69 -4.09
CA GLY A 15 -6.44 -41.46 -5.32
C GLY A 15 -7.83 -42.01 -5.62
N LYS A 16 -8.91 -41.49 -5.03
CA LYS A 16 -10.24 -41.69 -5.62
C LYS A 16 -10.86 -40.33 -5.92
N ASP A 17 -10.70 -39.89 -7.16
CA ASP A 17 -11.22 -38.61 -7.65
C ASP A 17 -12.69 -38.44 -7.26
N PRO A 18 -13.08 -37.36 -6.55
CA PRO A 18 -14.47 -37.12 -6.17
C PRO A 18 -15.41 -36.94 -7.38
N ASN A 19 -14.84 -36.60 -8.54
CA ASN A 19 -15.57 -36.60 -9.82
C ASN A 19 -15.95 -38.01 -10.28
N PHE A 20 -15.13 -39.02 -10.00
CA PHE A 20 -15.40 -40.41 -10.38
C PHE A 20 -16.57 -40.99 -9.58
N ALA A 21 -16.59 -40.75 -8.26
CA ALA A 21 -17.70 -41.13 -7.39
C ALA A 21 -19.01 -40.42 -7.78
N ARG A 22 -18.96 -39.13 -8.16
CA ARG A 22 -20.12 -38.38 -8.66
C ARG A 22 -20.69 -38.94 -9.95
N GLN A 23 -19.81 -39.30 -10.89
CA GLN A 23 -20.23 -39.79 -12.20
C GLN A 23 -20.85 -41.20 -12.09
N GLU A 24 -20.32 -42.02 -11.18
CA GLU A 24 -20.85 -43.36 -10.86
C GLU A 24 -22.24 -43.28 -10.19
N ILE A 25 -22.42 -42.40 -9.19
CA ILE A 25 -23.73 -42.22 -8.51
C ILE A 25 -24.79 -41.70 -9.48
N VAL A 26 -24.47 -40.67 -10.28
CA VAL A 26 -25.41 -40.09 -11.26
C VAL A 26 -25.78 -41.13 -12.31
N SER A 27 -24.81 -41.87 -12.88
CA SER A 27 -25.08 -42.90 -13.87
C SER A 27 -25.93 -44.04 -13.30
N ASN A 28 -25.63 -44.49 -12.08
CA ASN A 28 -26.38 -45.55 -11.42
C ASN A 28 -27.83 -45.12 -11.09
N SER A 29 -28.03 -43.84 -10.72
CA SER A 29 -29.37 -43.28 -10.48
C SER A 29 -30.24 -43.21 -11.74
N ILE A 30 -29.64 -42.86 -12.89
CA ILE A 30 -30.32 -42.77 -14.19
C ILE A 30 -30.73 -44.17 -14.65
N ASN A 31 -29.84 -45.15 -14.49
CA ASN A 31 -30.12 -46.54 -14.85
C ASN A 31 -31.26 -47.11 -13.98
N LEU A 32 -31.18 -46.95 -12.66
CA LEU A 32 -32.20 -47.46 -11.73
C LEU A 32 -33.58 -46.80 -11.94
N THR A 33 -33.62 -45.49 -12.22
CA THR A 33 -34.87 -44.78 -12.53
C THR A 33 -35.47 -45.26 -13.86
N SER A 34 -34.65 -45.45 -14.89
CA SER A 34 -35.06 -46.03 -16.18
C SER A 34 -35.62 -47.45 -15.99
N ASP A 35 -35.00 -48.25 -15.14
CA ASP A 35 -35.42 -49.64 -14.91
C ASP A 35 -36.76 -49.72 -14.17
N ILE A 36 -36.98 -48.86 -13.17
CA ILE A 36 -38.27 -48.71 -12.50
C ILE A 36 -39.36 -48.24 -13.48
N GLN A 37 -39.05 -47.27 -14.35
CA GLN A 37 -40.00 -46.78 -15.37
C GLN A 37 -40.39 -47.89 -16.34
N LYS A 38 -39.41 -48.64 -16.87
CA LYS A 38 -39.66 -49.78 -17.76
C LYS A 38 -40.50 -50.87 -17.08
N GLN A 39 -40.25 -51.17 -15.81
CA GLN A 39 -41.03 -52.13 -15.03
C GLN A 39 -42.47 -51.65 -14.82
N LEU A 40 -42.67 -50.36 -14.51
CA LEU A 40 -43.99 -49.77 -14.35
C LEU A 40 -44.78 -49.73 -15.67
N ASP A 41 -44.11 -49.41 -16.78
CA ASP A 41 -44.70 -49.45 -18.12
C ASP A 41 -45.07 -50.88 -18.54
N SER A 42 -44.20 -51.86 -18.27
CA SER A 42 -44.50 -53.27 -18.52
C SER A 42 -45.70 -53.76 -17.71
N PHE A 43 -45.82 -53.32 -16.45
CA PHE A 43 -46.96 -53.64 -15.59
C PHE A 43 -48.26 -52.98 -16.09
N LYS A 44 -48.18 -51.72 -16.54
CA LYS A 44 -49.30 -50.98 -17.13
C LYS A 44 -49.78 -51.65 -18.41
N ASP A 45 -48.87 -51.99 -19.32
CA ASP A 45 -49.20 -52.61 -20.60
C ASP A 45 -49.82 -54.00 -20.38
N TYR A 46 -49.31 -54.77 -19.41
CA TYR A 46 -49.90 -56.04 -19.00
C TYR A 46 -51.35 -55.92 -18.48
N ILE A 47 -51.64 -54.89 -17.69
CA ILE A 47 -53.01 -54.60 -17.25
C ILE A 47 -53.90 -54.23 -18.45
N LEU A 48 -53.38 -53.48 -19.43
CA LEU A 48 -54.13 -53.07 -20.61
C LEU A 48 -54.42 -54.24 -21.58
N GLU A 49 -53.49 -55.19 -21.70
CA GLU A 49 -53.63 -56.38 -22.58
C GLU A 49 -54.46 -57.51 -21.96
N SER A 50 -54.76 -57.41 -20.66
CA SER A 50 -55.47 -58.47 -19.94
C SER A 50 -56.97 -58.56 -20.30
N LYS A 51 -57.51 -59.78 -20.28
CA LYS A 51 -58.85 -60.08 -20.84
C LYS A 51 -59.96 -59.49 -19.95
N LYS A 52 -60.77 -58.59 -20.52
CA LYS A 52 -61.97 -58.03 -19.87
C LYS A 52 -63.11 -59.07 -19.84
N ILE A 53 -63.79 -59.19 -18.70
CA ILE A 53 -64.95 -60.07 -18.57
C ILE A 53 -66.19 -59.38 -19.18
N PRO A 54 -66.91 -60.00 -20.13
CA PRO A 54 -68.07 -59.39 -20.78
C PRO A 54 -69.16 -59.04 -19.76
N LEU A 55 -69.83 -57.90 -19.96
CA LEU A 55 -70.86 -57.30 -19.07
C LEU A 55 -70.37 -56.85 -17.69
N THR A 56 -69.06 -56.83 -17.41
CA THR A 56 -68.50 -56.28 -16.16
C THR A 56 -67.29 -55.38 -16.41
N ASP A 57 -66.94 -54.55 -15.44
CA ASP A 57 -65.70 -53.75 -15.48
C ASP A 57 -64.47 -54.50 -14.93
N PHE A 58 -64.61 -55.79 -14.63
CA PHE A 58 -63.53 -56.60 -14.09
C PHE A 58 -62.63 -57.16 -15.20
N ILE A 59 -61.34 -57.21 -14.91
CA ILE A 59 -60.30 -57.71 -15.81
C ILE A 59 -59.66 -58.95 -15.18
N VAL A 60 -59.43 -59.99 -15.96
CA VAL A 60 -58.79 -61.23 -15.51
C VAL A 60 -57.27 -61.07 -15.62
N ILE A 61 -56.59 -61.08 -14.48
CA ILE A 61 -55.15 -60.86 -14.41
C ILE A 61 -54.50 -62.05 -13.71
N ASP A 62 -53.35 -62.51 -14.22
CA ASP A 62 -52.53 -63.51 -13.52
C ASP A 62 -51.98 -62.93 -12.22
N LYS A 63 -52.49 -63.45 -11.10
CA LYS A 63 -52.08 -63.06 -9.75
C LYS A 63 -50.59 -63.27 -9.51
N GLY A 64 -49.98 -64.32 -10.06
CA GLY A 64 -48.56 -64.64 -9.87
C GLY A 64 -47.66 -63.59 -10.50
N LEU A 65 -47.90 -63.27 -11.77
CA LEU A 65 -47.11 -62.29 -12.51
C LEU A 65 -47.27 -60.86 -11.94
N VAL A 66 -48.47 -60.49 -11.47
CA VAL A 66 -48.70 -59.20 -10.81
C VAL A 66 -47.93 -59.08 -9.50
N LEU A 67 -47.98 -60.11 -8.67
CA LEU A 67 -47.28 -60.12 -7.40
C LEU A 67 -45.76 -60.07 -7.59
N GLU A 68 -45.24 -60.78 -8.59
CA GLU A 68 -43.80 -60.73 -8.92
C GLU A 68 -43.35 -59.32 -9.33
N ASN A 69 -44.10 -58.65 -10.22
CA ASN A 69 -43.80 -57.27 -10.63
C ASN A 69 -43.88 -56.28 -9.45
N ILE A 70 -44.86 -56.44 -8.56
CA ILE A 70 -44.99 -55.59 -7.35
C ILE A 70 -43.82 -55.82 -6.38
N GLU A 71 -43.40 -57.07 -6.17
CA GLU A 71 -42.26 -57.38 -5.28
C GLU A 71 -40.94 -56.85 -5.86
N GLN A 72 -40.74 -56.93 -7.18
CA GLN A 72 -39.57 -56.33 -7.83
C GLN A 72 -39.56 -54.79 -7.70
N LEU A 73 -40.71 -54.14 -7.90
CA LEU A 73 -40.84 -52.70 -7.71
C LEU A 73 -40.55 -52.30 -6.25
N LYS A 74 -41.07 -53.08 -5.30
CA LYS A 74 -40.84 -52.87 -3.86
C LYS A 74 -39.38 -53.09 -3.47
N ALA A 75 -38.65 -53.98 -4.14
CA ALA A 75 -37.22 -54.19 -3.93
C ALA A 75 -36.37 -53.04 -4.49
N ASN A 76 -36.75 -52.47 -5.63
CA ASN A 76 -35.95 -51.46 -6.36
C ASN A 76 -36.26 -50.01 -5.97
N LEU A 77 -37.48 -49.71 -5.50
CA LEU A 77 -37.91 -48.35 -5.17
C LEU A 77 -37.19 -47.72 -3.96
N PRO A 78 -36.89 -48.44 -2.86
CA PRO A 78 -36.17 -47.86 -1.72
C PRO A 78 -34.75 -47.40 -2.07
N SER A 79 -34.01 -48.15 -2.89
CA SER A 79 -32.66 -47.78 -3.31
C SER A 79 -32.66 -46.57 -4.24
N ALA A 80 -33.65 -46.45 -5.13
CA ALA A 80 -33.82 -45.27 -5.98
C ALA A 80 -34.10 -44.00 -5.17
N LEU A 81 -34.97 -44.09 -4.16
CA LEU A 81 -35.25 -42.99 -3.24
C LEU A 81 -34.03 -42.62 -2.38
N ALA A 82 -33.25 -43.60 -1.92
CA ALA A 82 -32.02 -43.35 -1.18
C ALA A 82 -31.01 -42.55 -2.00
N ILE A 83 -30.78 -42.94 -3.26
CA ILE A 83 -29.87 -42.24 -4.17
C ILE A 83 -30.39 -40.82 -4.49
N ALA A 84 -31.71 -40.65 -4.71
CA ALA A 84 -32.28 -39.33 -4.96
C ALA A 84 -32.07 -38.37 -3.77
N ASN A 85 -32.25 -38.86 -2.54
CA ASN A 85 -32.00 -38.08 -1.33
C ASN A 85 -30.51 -37.72 -1.17
N GLU A 86 -29.61 -38.66 -1.48
CA GLU A 86 -28.16 -38.40 -1.46
C GLU A 86 -27.77 -37.31 -2.46
N VAL A 87 -28.29 -37.37 -3.69
CA VAL A 87 -28.06 -36.33 -4.71
C VAL A 87 -28.59 -34.96 -4.27
N LEU A 88 -29.77 -34.92 -3.62
CA LEU A 88 -30.32 -33.67 -3.07
C LEU A 88 -29.45 -33.11 -1.95
N GLN A 89 -28.97 -33.95 -1.05
CA GLN A 89 -28.06 -33.54 0.03
C GLN A 89 -26.74 -33.01 -0.54
N GLN A 90 -26.13 -33.73 -1.48
CA GLN A 90 -24.90 -33.30 -2.15
C GLN A 90 -25.10 -31.97 -2.90
N LYS A 91 -26.24 -31.79 -3.57
CA LYS A 91 -26.58 -30.53 -4.23
C LYS A 91 -26.65 -29.38 -3.22
N GLN A 92 -27.29 -29.59 -2.07
CA GLN A 92 -27.37 -28.57 -1.03
C GLN A 92 -25.98 -28.20 -0.51
N GLU A 93 -25.12 -29.18 -0.23
CA GLU A 93 -23.74 -28.92 0.19
C GLU A 93 -22.93 -28.12 -0.84
N ILE A 94 -23.15 -28.37 -2.13
CA ILE A 94 -22.48 -27.60 -3.20
C ILE A 94 -22.96 -26.14 -3.17
N ILE A 95 -24.26 -25.91 -3.02
CA ILE A 95 -24.84 -24.56 -2.95
C ILE A 95 -24.25 -23.83 -1.75
N ASP A 96 -24.26 -24.45 -0.57
CA ASP A 96 -23.75 -23.84 0.66
C ASP A 96 -22.25 -23.49 0.53
N LYS A 97 -21.45 -24.39 -0.05
CA LYS A 97 -20.02 -24.13 -0.33
C LYS A 97 -19.82 -23.02 -1.34
N ALA A 98 -20.64 -22.96 -2.38
CA ALA A 98 -20.57 -21.90 -3.39
C ALA A 98 -20.95 -20.53 -2.80
N GLU A 99 -21.96 -20.48 -1.95
CA GLU A 99 -22.37 -19.26 -1.24
C GLU A 99 -21.28 -18.77 -0.28
N ASP A 100 -20.68 -19.66 0.50
CA ASP A 100 -19.57 -19.30 1.39
C ASP A 100 -18.34 -18.80 0.61
N TYR A 101 -18.00 -19.47 -0.50
CA TYR A 101 -16.92 -19.03 -1.38
C TYR A 101 -17.20 -17.65 -1.99
N ALA A 102 -18.42 -17.44 -2.49
CA ALA A 102 -18.83 -16.15 -3.05
C ALA A 102 -18.76 -15.03 -1.99
N ARG A 103 -19.23 -15.30 -0.77
CA ARG A 103 -19.17 -14.36 0.35
C ARG A 103 -17.72 -14.01 0.71
N LYS A 104 -16.84 -15.01 0.80
CA LYS A 104 -15.41 -14.80 1.07
C LYS A 104 -14.73 -14.01 -0.04
N SER A 105 -15.05 -14.30 -1.30
CA SER A 105 -14.53 -13.59 -2.46
C SER A 105 -14.91 -12.11 -2.43
N LEU A 106 -16.19 -11.83 -2.17
CA LEU A 106 -16.73 -10.47 -2.07
C LEU A 106 -16.06 -9.70 -0.93
N LEU A 107 -15.97 -10.29 0.26
CA LEU A 107 -15.29 -9.67 1.41
C LEU A 107 -13.82 -9.36 1.11
N SER A 108 -13.10 -10.28 0.45
CA SER A 108 -11.72 -10.04 0.05
C SER A 108 -11.59 -8.93 -0.99
N ALA A 109 -12.55 -8.83 -1.92
CA ALA A 109 -12.58 -7.77 -2.92
C ALA A 109 -12.83 -6.40 -2.28
N GLU A 110 -13.79 -6.32 -1.35
CA GLU A 110 -14.09 -5.10 -0.59
C GLU A 110 -12.88 -4.62 0.22
N GLN A 111 -12.24 -5.52 0.97
CA GLN A 111 -11.03 -5.19 1.75
C GLN A 111 -9.88 -4.68 0.86
N LYS A 112 -9.69 -5.29 -0.32
CA LYS A 112 -8.68 -4.82 -1.28
C LYS A 112 -9.03 -3.45 -1.86
N ALA A 113 -10.29 -3.22 -2.20
CA ALA A 113 -10.76 -1.94 -2.72
C ALA A 113 -10.58 -0.83 -1.67
N GLU A 114 -10.94 -1.09 -0.41
CA GLU A 114 -10.73 -0.18 0.70
C GLU A 114 -9.24 0.15 0.87
N LYS A 115 -8.37 -0.86 0.86
CA LYS A 115 -6.93 -0.66 0.96
C LYS A 115 -6.37 0.20 -0.18
N ILE A 116 -6.77 -0.06 -1.42
CA ILE A 116 -6.33 0.73 -2.59
C ILE A 116 -6.77 2.19 -2.45
N LEU A 117 -8.00 2.43 -1.99
CA LEU A 117 -8.50 3.78 -1.76
C LEU A 117 -7.72 4.49 -0.64
N GLN A 118 -7.47 3.80 0.48
CA GLN A 118 -6.67 4.33 1.57
C GLN A 118 -5.25 4.68 1.10
N ASP A 119 -4.57 3.77 0.40
CA ASP A 119 -3.24 4.01 -0.17
C ASP A 119 -3.24 5.21 -1.13
N SER A 120 -4.26 5.33 -1.99
CA SER A 120 -4.42 6.47 -2.90
C SER A 120 -4.61 7.80 -2.17
N VAL A 121 -5.44 7.82 -1.12
CA VAL A 121 -5.66 9.02 -0.29
C VAL A 121 -4.37 9.42 0.43
N ILE A 122 -3.64 8.46 0.99
CA ILE A 122 -2.37 8.70 1.67
C ILE A 122 -1.34 9.28 0.69
N ILE A 123 -1.21 8.70 -0.50
CA ILE A 123 -0.29 9.20 -1.54
C ILE A 123 -0.65 10.63 -1.93
N ARG A 124 -1.91 10.90 -2.26
CA ARG A 124 -2.36 12.25 -2.64
C ARG A 124 -2.14 13.27 -1.52
N GLN A 125 -2.38 12.87 -0.28
CA GLN A 125 -2.13 13.75 0.87
C GLN A 125 -0.62 13.99 1.08
N ALA A 126 0.21 12.97 0.89
CA ALA A 126 1.66 13.10 0.97
C ALA A 126 2.20 14.03 -0.12
N GLU A 127 1.72 13.90 -1.36
CA GLU A 127 2.07 14.80 -2.48
C GLU A 127 1.69 16.25 -2.18
N LEU A 128 0.48 16.49 -1.67
CA LEU A 128 0.03 17.84 -1.31
C LEU A 128 0.88 18.44 -0.19
N ARG A 129 1.23 17.65 0.83
CA ARG A 129 2.12 18.10 1.91
C ARG A 129 3.54 18.37 1.41
N ALA A 130 4.07 17.51 0.53
CA ALA A 130 5.39 17.70 -0.05
C ALA A 130 5.45 18.99 -0.87
N ALA A 131 4.44 19.25 -1.71
CA ALA A 131 4.33 20.51 -2.45
C ALA A 131 4.26 21.73 -1.53
N GLN A 132 3.50 21.66 -0.44
CA GLN A 132 3.44 22.74 0.54
C GLN A 132 4.79 22.98 1.25
N ILE A 133 5.49 21.90 1.65
CA ILE A 133 6.82 22.00 2.27
C ILE A 133 7.81 22.65 1.30
N GLN A 134 7.79 22.24 0.04
CA GLN A 134 8.65 22.82 -0.99
C GLN A 134 8.36 24.30 -1.19
N GLN A 135 7.09 24.68 -1.33
CA GLN A 135 6.70 26.08 -1.47
C GLN A 135 7.16 26.91 -0.26
N ASN A 136 6.91 26.43 0.96
CA ASN A 136 7.33 27.13 2.18
C ASN A 136 8.87 27.28 2.22
N ALA A 137 9.61 26.23 1.87
CA ALA A 137 11.07 26.28 1.86
C ALA A 137 11.60 27.26 0.80
N GLU A 138 10.96 27.34 -0.37
CA GLU A 138 11.30 28.31 -1.42
C GLU A 138 11.01 29.75 -0.96
N GLU A 139 9.86 29.99 -0.33
CA GLU A 139 9.50 31.30 0.23
C GLU A 139 10.45 31.72 1.37
N GLU A 140 10.74 30.83 2.31
CA GLU A 140 11.69 31.09 3.41
C GLU A 140 13.09 31.37 2.89
N CYS A 141 13.56 30.60 1.91
CA CYS A 141 14.87 30.80 1.30
C CYS A 141 14.93 32.16 0.57
N ALA A 142 13.89 32.53 -0.16
CA ALA A 142 13.81 33.83 -0.83
C ALA A 142 13.84 35.00 0.17
N GLN A 143 13.10 34.90 1.28
CA GLN A 143 13.12 35.90 2.34
C GLN A 143 14.50 36.00 3.02
N LEU A 144 15.15 34.86 3.28
CA LEU A 144 16.48 34.84 3.89
C LEU A 144 17.53 35.45 2.96
N LEU A 145 17.47 35.17 1.65
CA LEU A 145 18.35 35.79 0.67
C LEU A 145 18.13 37.31 0.60
N GLN A 146 16.88 37.77 0.57
CA GLN A 146 16.57 39.19 0.56
C GLN A 146 17.11 39.90 1.81
N THR A 147 16.81 39.38 3.00
CA THR A 147 17.27 39.97 4.27
C THR A 147 18.78 39.96 4.41
N THR A 148 19.44 38.88 3.96
CA THR A 148 20.92 38.81 3.94
C THR A 148 21.51 39.85 2.99
N GLN A 149 20.87 40.06 1.83
CA GLN A 149 21.32 41.07 0.88
C GLN A 149 21.16 42.49 1.44
N GLU A 150 20.01 42.80 2.04
CA GLU A 150 19.76 44.08 2.71
C GLU A 150 20.78 44.33 3.84
N GLU A 151 21.11 43.31 4.63
CA GLU A 151 22.11 43.44 5.70
C GLU A 151 23.53 43.61 5.15
N ILE A 152 23.91 42.91 4.08
CA ILE A 152 25.20 43.09 3.41
C ILE A 152 25.33 44.52 2.88
N GLU A 153 24.27 45.05 2.26
CA GLU A 153 24.24 46.42 1.75
C GLU A 153 24.39 47.43 2.90
N ARG A 154 23.66 47.24 4.00
CA ARG A 154 23.77 48.07 5.20
C ARG A 154 25.17 48.05 5.80
N LEU A 155 25.79 46.87 5.93
CA LEU A 155 27.14 46.73 6.44
C LEU A 155 28.17 47.40 5.53
N ARG A 156 27.99 47.32 4.20
CA ARG A 156 28.85 48.01 3.24
C ARG A 156 28.77 49.53 3.39
N GLU A 157 27.57 50.08 3.61
CA GLU A 157 27.40 51.51 3.82
C GLU A 157 28.07 51.97 5.12
N LEU A 158 27.82 51.26 6.23
CA LEU A 158 28.44 51.58 7.53
C LEU A 158 29.96 51.51 7.47
N THR A 159 30.52 50.45 6.90
CA THR A 159 31.98 50.31 6.78
C THR A 159 32.57 51.41 5.90
N ALA A 160 31.89 51.82 4.82
CA ALA A 160 32.36 52.92 3.98
C ALA A 160 32.47 54.25 4.76
N ILE A 161 31.50 54.54 5.63
CA ILE A 161 31.53 55.71 6.51
C ILE A 161 32.69 55.60 7.51
N GLU A 162 32.83 54.47 8.19
CA GLU A 162 33.92 54.24 9.16
C GLU A 162 35.30 54.36 8.51
N TYR A 163 35.49 53.83 7.30
CA TYR A 163 36.73 53.97 6.55
C TYR A 163 37.05 55.43 6.24
N GLU A 164 36.05 56.23 5.89
CA GLU A 164 36.22 57.67 5.63
C GLU A 164 36.62 58.42 6.90
N GLU A 165 35.99 58.11 8.04
CA GLU A 165 36.34 58.70 9.34
C GLU A 165 37.75 58.34 9.78
N ILE A 166 38.14 57.07 9.63
CA ILE A 166 39.51 56.61 9.96
C ILE A 166 40.54 57.32 9.08
N GLN A 167 40.30 57.45 7.77
CA GLN A 167 41.20 58.18 6.89
C GLN A 167 41.36 59.65 7.31
N LYS A 168 40.24 60.35 7.54
CA LYS A 168 40.26 61.75 8.00
C LYS A 168 41.00 61.90 9.33
N GLY A 169 40.79 60.98 10.27
CA GLY A 169 41.50 60.95 11.54
C GLY A 169 43.00 60.75 11.37
N ALA A 170 43.42 59.83 10.49
CA ALA A 170 44.81 59.57 10.18
C ALA A 170 45.49 60.77 9.49
N ASP A 171 44.82 61.41 8.53
CA ASP A 171 45.30 62.61 7.84
C ASP A 171 45.48 63.79 8.82
N THR A 172 44.50 63.97 9.72
CA THR A 172 44.56 64.98 10.78
C THR A 172 45.74 64.71 11.72
N TYR A 173 45.91 63.46 12.15
CA TYR A 173 47.03 63.06 12.99
C TYR A 173 48.38 63.30 12.30
N ALA A 174 48.52 62.91 11.03
CA ALA A 174 49.73 63.13 10.25
C ALA A 174 50.06 64.64 10.14
N THR A 175 49.04 65.47 9.88
CA THR A 175 49.19 66.93 9.81
C THR A 175 49.69 67.51 11.13
N ASN A 176 49.11 67.08 12.26
CA ASN A 176 49.54 67.54 13.58
C ASN A 176 50.99 67.14 13.90
N VAL A 177 51.36 65.89 13.66
CA VAL A 177 52.74 65.40 13.89
C VAL A 177 53.73 66.16 13.02
N LEU A 178 53.41 66.41 11.75
CA LEU A 178 54.26 67.17 10.85
C LEU A 178 54.40 68.64 11.27
N SER A 179 53.29 69.27 11.69
CA SER A 179 53.30 70.65 12.21
C SER A 179 54.13 70.79 13.49
N ASP A 180 54.02 69.84 14.41
CA ASP A 180 54.81 69.81 15.64
C ASP A 180 56.30 69.68 15.33
N LEU A 181 56.65 68.78 14.40
CA LEU A 181 58.04 68.59 13.98
C LEU A 181 58.61 69.81 13.26
N GLU A 182 57.81 70.47 12.42
CA GLU A 182 58.18 71.76 11.80
C GLU A 182 58.45 72.81 12.87
N GLY A 183 57.57 72.96 13.86
CA GLY A 183 57.76 73.89 14.97
C GLY A 183 59.05 73.64 15.75
N GLN A 184 59.35 72.37 16.05
CA GLN A 184 60.60 71.98 16.72
C GLN A 184 61.84 72.31 15.87
N LEU A 185 61.79 72.05 14.56
CA LEU A 185 62.90 72.39 13.65
C LEU A 185 63.12 73.90 13.56
N VAL A 186 62.04 74.69 13.50
CA VAL A 186 62.12 76.16 13.50
C VAL A 186 62.78 76.68 14.78
N GLN A 187 62.39 76.17 15.95
CA GLN A 187 63.02 76.53 17.22
C GLN A 187 64.51 76.16 17.25
N MET A 188 64.87 74.97 16.77
CA MET A 188 66.27 74.55 16.71
C MET A 188 67.10 75.44 15.78
N LEU A 189 66.54 75.84 14.64
CA LEU A 189 67.17 76.78 13.70
C LEU A 189 67.36 78.16 14.31
N GLU A 190 66.40 78.64 15.11
CA GLU A 190 66.48 79.91 15.83
C GLU A 190 67.59 79.88 16.88
N VAL A 191 67.67 78.83 17.69
CA VAL A 191 68.77 78.61 18.66
C VAL A 191 70.12 78.57 17.95
N THR A 192 70.21 77.87 16.82
CA THR A 192 71.46 77.78 16.04
C THR A 192 71.85 79.14 15.44
N ARG A 193 70.88 79.90 14.90
CA ARG A 193 71.11 81.28 14.41
C ARG A 193 71.60 82.20 15.52
N ASN A 194 70.93 82.17 16.67
CA ASN A 194 71.28 82.98 17.85
C ASN A 194 72.70 82.64 18.35
N GLY A 195 73.02 81.34 18.46
CA GLY A 195 74.37 80.88 18.82
C GLY A 195 75.44 81.34 17.83
N ARG A 196 75.16 81.29 16.52
CA ARG A 196 76.06 81.82 15.48
C ARG A 196 76.24 83.34 15.59
N GLN A 197 75.16 84.09 15.82
CA GLN A 197 75.18 85.54 16.00
C GLN A 197 75.98 85.97 17.23
N GLN A 198 76.00 85.17 18.30
CA GLN A 198 76.86 85.41 19.47
C GLN A 198 78.35 85.14 19.20
N LEU A 199 78.66 84.27 18.25
CA LEU A 199 80.05 83.96 17.87
C LEU A 199 80.62 84.93 16.82
N ASP A 200 79.78 85.58 16.00
CA ASP A 200 80.22 86.61 15.03
C ASP A 200 80.93 87.84 15.66
N PRO A 201 80.52 88.42 16.80
CA PRO A 201 81.24 89.54 17.41
C PRO A 201 82.62 89.14 17.96
N LEU A 202 82.88 87.85 18.24
CA LEU A 202 84.19 87.34 18.65
C LEU A 202 85.16 87.19 17.46
N ARG A 203 84.65 87.30 16.22
CA ARG A 203 85.43 87.20 15.00
C ARG A 203 85.86 88.57 14.47
N GLN A 204 85.11 89.63 14.76
CA GLN A 204 85.49 91.02 14.44
C GLN A 204 86.46 91.65 15.45
N SER A 205 86.72 91.01 16.59
CA SER A 205 87.71 91.47 17.58
C SER A 205 89.10 90.83 17.42
N ASN A 206 89.33 90.03 16.37
CA ASN A 206 90.58 89.28 16.14
C ASN A 206 91.18 89.51 14.73
N GLU A 207 90.89 90.64 14.09
CA GLU A 207 91.72 91.25 13.02
C GLU A 207 92.30 92.58 13.53
#